data_AF-A0AAN7B354-F1
#
_entry.id   AF-A0AAN7B354-F1
#
_cell.length_a   1.000
_cell.length_b   1.000
_cell.length_c   1.000
_cell.angle_alpha   90.00
_cell.angle_beta   90.00
_cell.angle_gamma   90.00
#
_symmetry.space_group_name_H-M   'P 1'
#
loop_
_entity.id
_entity.type
_entity.pdbx_description
1 polymer ?
#
loop_
_entity_poly.entity_id
_entity_poly.type
_entity_poly.pdbx_seq_one_letter_code
_entity_poly.pdbx_strand_id
1 'polypeptide(L)'
;MRFQSAISTISAATLTLFIATTGAAPTVTAADGSPAQALKAREFLGNIDVQQACDEQIPVKTFANVRGGNGCFDWKCFEVGTAGNSLPDGEFPVDMDKFCKTHFGDAARAECGGGGRFDWQCHN
;
A
#
# COMPACT_ATOMS: atom_id res chain seq x y z
N MET A 1 13.80 -54.71 10.17
CA MET A 1 14.28 -54.31 11.51
C MET A 1 13.11 -53.66 12.24
N ARG A 2 12.62 -54.31 13.30
CA ARG A 2 11.55 -53.80 14.17
C ARG A 2 12.22 -53.12 15.35
N PHE A 3 11.94 -51.84 15.60
CA PHE A 3 12.35 -51.18 16.83
C PHE A 3 11.19 -51.19 17.82
N GLN A 4 11.46 -51.78 18.98
CA GLN A 4 10.59 -51.93 20.13
C GLN A 4 10.61 -50.66 21.00
N SER A 5 9.54 -50.56 21.79
CA SER A 5 9.19 -49.61 22.84
C SER A 5 10.31 -49.18 23.81
N ALA A 6 10.15 -47.97 24.38
CA ALA A 6 10.26 -47.77 25.83
C ALA A 6 9.47 -46.51 26.27
N ILE A 7 8.81 -46.65 27.41
CA ILE A 7 7.90 -45.74 28.13
C ILE A 7 8.65 -45.16 29.34
N SER A 8 8.08 -44.13 29.98
CA SER A 8 8.33 -43.66 31.37
C SER A 8 9.49 -42.65 31.55
N THR A 9 9.43 -41.59 32.37
CA THR A 9 8.40 -41.01 33.26
C THR A 9 8.84 -39.59 33.66
N ILE A 10 7.86 -38.70 33.81
CA ILE A 10 7.68 -37.53 34.70
C ILE A 10 8.90 -37.06 35.54
N SER A 11 9.23 -35.77 35.43
CA SER A 11 9.71 -34.99 36.58
C SER A 11 9.12 -33.58 36.52
N ALA A 12 8.30 -33.28 37.53
CA ALA A 12 7.68 -32.01 37.78
C ALA A 12 8.72 -31.00 38.29
N ALA A 13 8.65 -29.77 37.80
CA ALA A 13 9.21 -28.62 38.49
C ALA A 13 8.28 -27.41 38.25
N THR A 14 7.25 -27.35 39.07
CA THR A 14 6.40 -26.17 39.26
C THR A 14 7.25 -25.09 39.92
N LEU A 15 7.48 -23.97 39.25
CA LEU A 15 8.07 -22.78 39.88
C LEU A 15 7.12 -21.59 39.70
N THR A 16 6.26 -21.43 40.69
CA THR A 16 5.38 -20.27 40.86
C THR A 16 6.20 -19.15 41.50
N LEU A 17 6.42 -18.05 40.78
CA LEU A 17 6.97 -16.82 41.35
C LEU A 17 5.84 -15.80 41.52
N PHE A 18 5.32 -15.68 42.74
CA PHE A 18 4.44 -14.60 43.16
C PHE A 18 5.30 -13.38 43.48
N ILE A 19 5.30 -12.36 42.61
CA ILE A 19 5.86 -11.04 42.93
C ILE A 19 4.69 -10.16 43.37
N ALA A 20 4.58 -9.93 44.67
CA ALA A 20 3.66 -8.95 45.24
C ALA A 20 4.25 -7.55 45.04
N THR A 21 3.72 -6.81 44.08
CA THR A 21 3.97 -5.37 43.92
C THR A 21 2.81 -4.59 44.55
N THR A 22 3.03 -4.04 45.74
CA THR A 22 2.17 -2.97 46.28
C THR A 22 2.52 -1.67 45.56
N GLY A 23 1.91 -1.45 44.40
CA GLY A 23 1.99 -0.20 43.65
C GLY A 23 0.71 0.61 43.87
N ALA A 24 0.86 1.85 44.34
CA ALA A 24 -0.22 2.82 44.44
C ALA A 24 -0.92 2.98 43.07
N ALA A 25 -2.25 2.89 43.06
CA ALA A 25 -3.07 3.03 41.86
C ALA A 25 -2.98 4.47 41.32
N PRO A 26 -2.58 4.70 40.06
CA PRO A 26 -2.83 5.97 39.41
C PRO A 26 -4.33 6.05 39.11
N THR A 27 -4.98 7.12 39.58
CA THR A 27 -6.28 7.54 39.08
C THR A 27 -6.15 7.84 37.58
N VAL A 28 -6.65 6.94 36.75
CA VAL A 28 -6.84 7.17 35.32
C VAL A 28 -7.94 8.20 35.15
N THR A 29 -7.55 9.45 34.92
CA THR A 29 -8.42 10.47 34.36
C THR A 29 -8.95 9.93 33.04
N ALA A 30 -10.26 9.77 32.92
CA ALA A 30 -10.92 9.33 31.71
C ALA A 30 -10.42 10.20 30.55
N ALA A 31 -9.76 9.57 29.57
CA ALA A 31 -9.50 10.22 28.30
C ALA A 31 -10.87 10.60 27.72
N ASP A 32 -11.05 11.89 27.46
CA ASP A 32 -12.22 12.42 26.76
C ASP A 32 -12.48 11.53 25.55
N GLY A 33 -13.62 10.83 25.59
CA GLY A 33 -14.16 10.07 24.48
C GLY A 33 -14.61 11.02 23.40
N SER A 34 -13.65 11.70 22.77
CA SER A 34 -13.87 12.35 21.49
C SER A 34 -14.22 11.22 20.52
N PRO A 35 -15.43 11.18 19.93
CA PRO A 35 -15.75 10.16 18.97
C PRO A 35 -14.74 10.32 17.84
N ALA A 36 -13.85 9.33 17.68
CA ALA A 36 -13.08 9.18 16.46
C ALA A 36 -14.12 9.17 15.33
N GLN A 37 -14.24 10.29 14.63
CA GLN A 37 -15.10 10.39 13.46
C GLN A 37 -14.59 9.30 12.53
N ALA A 38 -15.39 8.25 12.35
CA ALA A 38 -15.05 7.17 11.44
C ALA A 38 -14.80 7.80 10.08
N LEU A 39 -13.53 7.81 9.65
CA LEU A 39 -13.15 8.28 8.33
C LEU A 39 -13.96 7.43 7.35
N LYS A 40 -14.91 8.07 6.65
CA LYS A 40 -15.71 7.39 5.65
C LYS A 40 -14.72 6.81 4.63
N ALA A 41 -14.73 5.50 4.44
CA ALA A 41 -13.90 4.88 3.42
C ALA A 41 -14.25 5.52 2.07
N ARG A 42 -13.23 5.90 1.30
CA ARG A 42 -13.45 6.38 -0.07
C ARG A 42 -14.01 5.23 -0.90
N GLU A 43 -14.91 5.57 -1.80
CA GLU A 43 -15.56 4.63 -2.70
C GLU A 43 -14.67 4.37 -3.89
N PHE A 44 -14.45 3.09 -4.22
CA PHE A 44 -13.74 2.69 -5.42
C PHE A 44 -14.55 3.05 -6.68
N LEU A 45 -13.93 3.81 -7.57
CA LEU A 45 -14.53 4.30 -8.82
C LEU A 45 -14.04 3.50 -10.03
N GLY A 46 -12.81 2.99 -10.00
CA GLY A 46 -12.24 2.21 -11.09
C GLY A 46 -10.72 2.05 -10.99
N ASN A 47 -10.15 1.23 -11.88
CA ASN A 47 -8.70 1.11 -12.03
C ASN A 47 -8.16 2.20 -12.96
N ILE A 48 -6.89 2.55 -12.83
CA ILE A 48 -6.22 3.48 -13.74
C ILE A 48 -5.52 2.70 -14.85
N ASP A 49 -5.86 3.00 -16.11
CA ASP A 49 -5.05 2.60 -17.24
C ASP A 49 -3.90 3.62 -17.41
N VAL A 50 -2.70 3.21 -17.03
CA VAL A 50 -1.52 4.09 -17.04
C VAL A 50 -1.09 4.47 -18.46
N GLN A 51 -1.30 3.57 -19.45
CA GLN A 51 -1.00 3.90 -20.84
C GLN A 51 -1.97 4.97 -21.34
N GLN A 52 -3.26 4.79 -21.06
CA GLN A 52 -4.25 5.81 -21.39
C GLN A 52 -3.95 7.15 -20.71
N ALA A 53 -3.57 7.13 -19.42
CA ALA A 53 -3.17 8.33 -18.72
C ALA A 53 -1.99 9.05 -19.39
N CYS A 54 -1.00 8.30 -19.89
CA CYS A 54 0.11 8.87 -20.65
C CYS A 54 -0.35 9.51 -21.96
N ASP A 55 -1.20 8.83 -22.73
CA ASP A 55 -1.71 9.31 -24.01
C ASP A 55 -2.60 10.56 -23.86
N GLU A 56 -3.33 10.68 -22.76
CA GLU A 56 -4.19 11.84 -22.47
C GLU A 56 -3.41 13.06 -21.95
N GLN A 57 -2.30 12.84 -21.24
CA GLN A 57 -1.60 13.90 -20.53
C GLN A 57 -0.40 14.46 -21.29
N ILE A 58 0.22 13.64 -22.13
CA ILE A 58 1.46 13.99 -22.82
C ILE A 58 1.15 14.22 -24.30
N PRO A 59 1.48 15.40 -24.88
CA PRO A 59 1.08 15.76 -26.25
C PRO A 59 1.88 15.04 -27.34
N VAL A 60 2.82 14.17 -26.96
CA VAL A 60 3.64 13.38 -27.87
C VAL A 60 3.31 11.90 -27.69
N LYS A 61 3.61 11.08 -28.70
CA LYS A 61 3.36 9.65 -28.62
C LYS A 61 4.25 9.03 -27.53
N THR A 62 3.63 8.41 -26.52
CA THR A 62 4.34 7.79 -25.41
C THR A 62 3.95 6.34 -25.20
N PHE A 63 4.74 5.63 -24.41
CA PHE A 63 4.38 4.35 -23.82
C PHE A 63 4.59 4.37 -22.30
N ALA A 64 3.69 3.75 -21.55
CA ALA A 64 3.80 3.61 -20.11
C ALA A 64 4.80 2.49 -19.75
N ASN A 65 5.75 2.79 -18.87
CA ASN A 65 6.62 1.77 -18.31
C ASN A 65 7.07 2.13 -16.89
N VAL A 66 7.62 1.15 -16.17
CA VAL A 66 8.13 1.31 -14.81
C VAL A 66 9.65 1.54 -14.86
N ARG A 67 10.13 2.65 -14.27
CA ARG A 67 11.55 3.00 -14.23
C ARG A 67 12.27 2.26 -13.10
N GLY A 68 12.36 0.94 -13.22
CA GLY A 68 12.87 0.08 -12.16
C GLY A 68 11.93 0.06 -10.94
N GLY A 69 11.99 -1.01 -10.15
CA GLY A 69 11.09 -1.18 -9.00
C GLY A 69 9.77 -1.90 -9.33
N ASN A 70 8.86 -1.86 -8.37
CA ASN A 70 7.59 -2.60 -8.40
C ASN A 70 6.46 -1.86 -7.67
N GLY A 71 6.66 -0.59 -7.33
CA GLY A 71 5.68 0.24 -6.65
C GLY A 71 4.81 1.03 -7.62
N CYS A 72 3.65 1.47 -7.15
CA CYS A 72 2.74 2.35 -7.89
C CYS A 72 3.45 3.61 -8.43
N PHE A 73 4.37 4.20 -7.66
CA PHE A 73 4.99 5.48 -8.02
C PHE A 73 6.11 5.37 -9.07
N ASP A 74 6.47 4.14 -9.46
CA ASP A 74 7.56 3.88 -10.39
C ASP A 74 7.14 4.05 -11.86
N TRP A 75 5.85 4.24 -12.14
CA TRP A 75 5.35 4.51 -13.50
C TRP A 75 5.83 5.84 -14.06
N LYS A 76 6.11 5.81 -15.36
CA LYS A 76 6.51 6.94 -16.20
C LYS A 76 5.97 6.75 -17.61
N CYS A 77 5.82 7.87 -18.31
CA CYS A 77 5.54 7.89 -19.75
C CYS A 77 6.86 8.11 -20.49
N PHE A 78 7.15 7.30 -21.50
CA PHE A 78 8.37 7.38 -22.30
C PHE A 78 8.02 7.70 -23.75
N GLU A 79 8.71 8.66 -24.37
CA GLU A 79 8.48 9.01 -25.77
C GLU A 79 8.83 7.86 -26.73
N VAL A 80 7.95 7.56 -27.67
CA VAL A 80 8.19 6.51 -28.68
C VAL A 80 9.33 6.92 -29.60
N GLY A 81 10.39 6.10 -29.65
CA GLY A 81 11.60 6.39 -30.43
C GLY A 81 12.83 6.64 -29.56
N THR A 82 12.65 6.81 -28.25
CA THR A 82 13.73 6.64 -27.27
C THR A 82 13.99 5.15 -27.06
N ALA A 83 14.66 4.54 -28.03
CA ALA A 83 15.02 3.14 -27.99
C ALA A 83 16.12 2.90 -26.95
N GLY A 84 15.78 2.19 -25.88
CA GLY A 84 16.72 1.74 -24.86
C GLY A 84 16.46 2.41 -23.52
N ASN A 85 16.67 1.65 -22.44
CA ASN A 85 16.45 2.00 -21.04
C ASN A 85 17.35 3.15 -20.52
N SER A 86 17.72 4.09 -21.38
CA SER A 86 18.68 5.14 -21.17
C SER A 86 18.26 6.33 -22.01
N LEU A 87 17.56 7.30 -21.42
CA LEU A 87 17.90 8.73 -21.45
C LEU A 87 16.86 9.54 -20.65
N PRO A 88 17.28 10.55 -19.86
CA PRO A 88 16.38 11.37 -19.04
C PRO A 88 15.51 12.35 -19.84
N ASP A 89 15.80 12.55 -21.13
CA ASP A 89 15.19 13.63 -21.93
C ASP A 89 13.82 13.28 -22.53
N GLY A 90 13.41 12.00 -22.49
CA GLY A 90 12.13 11.52 -23.03
C GLY A 90 11.20 10.88 -21.99
N GLU A 91 11.45 11.13 -20.70
CA GLU A 91 10.66 10.62 -19.59
C GLU A 91 9.74 11.71 -19.04
N PHE A 92 8.45 11.41 -18.93
CA PHE A 92 7.45 12.30 -18.35
C PHE A 92 6.82 11.65 -17.13
N PRO A 93 6.55 12.43 -16.06
CA PRO A 93 5.73 11.96 -14.96
C PRO A 93 4.29 11.71 -15.46
N VAL A 94 3.64 10.70 -14.89
CA VAL A 94 2.22 10.45 -15.09
C VAL A 94 1.45 10.93 -13.87
N ASP A 95 0.45 11.79 -14.07
CA ASP A 95 -0.40 12.31 -13.01
C ASP A 95 -1.66 11.44 -12.88
N MET A 96 -1.62 10.48 -11.97
CA MET A 96 -2.74 9.56 -11.73
C MET A 96 -3.98 10.29 -11.20
N ASP A 97 -3.80 11.35 -10.38
CA ASP A 97 -4.91 12.15 -9.86
C ASP A 97 -5.64 12.87 -10.98
N LYS A 98 -4.89 13.44 -11.93
CA LYS A 98 -5.46 14.11 -13.11
C LYS A 98 -6.28 13.14 -13.96
N PHE A 99 -5.82 11.89 -14.12
CA PHE A 99 -6.62 10.86 -14.79
C PHE A 99 -7.95 10.64 -14.05
N CYS A 100 -7.92 10.39 -12.75
CA CYS A 100 -9.15 10.17 -11.97
C CYS A 100 -10.12 11.35 -12.04
N LYS A 101 -9.62 12.58 -11.96
CA LYS A 101 -10.46 13.79 -12.08
C LYS A 101 -11.09 13.94 -13.45
N THR A 102 -10.33 13.64 -14.51
CA THR A 102 -10.83 13.70 -15.90
C THR A 102 -11.98 12.71 -16.13
N HIS A 103 -11.88 11.50 -15.57
CA HIS A 103 -12.84 10.41 -15.84
C HIS A 103 -14.00 10.33 -14.84
N PHE A 104 -13.80 10.78 -13.59
CA PHE A 104 -14.79 10.61 -12.52
C PHE A 104 -15.16 11.92 -11.78
N GLY A 105 -14.58 13.06 -12.17
CA GLY A 105 -14.87 14.39 -11.64
C GLY A 105 -13.92 14.87 -10.55
N ASP A 106 -14.02 16.15 -10.19
CA ASP A 106 -13.02 16.88 -9.37
C ASP A 106 -12.83 16.35 -7.95
N ALA A 107 -13.76 15.55 -7.42
CA ALA A 107 -13.62 14.89 -6.14
C ALA A 107 -12.70 13.66 -6.21
N ALA A 108 -12.57 13.03 -7.38
CA ALA A 108 -11.85 11.78 -7.52
C ALA A 108 -10.33 11.94 -7.31
N ARG A 109 -9.72 10.95 -6.67
CA ARG A 109 -8.28 10.88 -6.35
C ARG A 109 -7.73 9.51 -6.71
N ALA A 110 -6.46 9.47 -7.06
CA ALA A 110 -5.72 8.26 -7.26
C ALA A 110 -5.19 7.71 -5.93
N GLU A 111 -5.31 6.40 -5.75
CA GLU A 111 -4.81 5.68 -4.60
C GLU A 111 -4.11 4.39 -5.05
N CYS A 112 -3.02 4.05 -4.36
CA CYS A 112 -2.29 2.80 -4.57
C CYS A 112 -2.90 1.72 -3.65
N GLY A 113 -3.88 0.96 -4.15
CA GLY A 113 -4.72 0.07 -3.35
C GLY A 113 -4.07 -1.24 -2.86
N GLY A 114 -2.91 -1.62 -3.42
CA GLY A 114 -2.23 -2.89 -3.13
C GLY A 114 -0.70 -2.81 -3.02
N GLY A 115 -0.12 -1.63 -3.22
CA GLY A 115 1.32 -1.39 -3.11
C GLY A 115 2.16 -1.81 -4.33
N GLY A 116 1.62 -2.65 -5.20
CA GLY A 116 2.24 -3.08 -6.45
C GLY A 116 1.98 -2.10 -7.59
N ARG A 117 2.87 -2.11 -8.58
CA ARG A 117 2.78 -1.24 -9.76
C ARG A 117 1.42 -1.27 -10.45
N PHE A 118 0.68 -2.38 -10.43
CA PHE A 118 -0.61 -2.48 -11.11
C PHE A 118 -1.81 -2.08 -10.25
N ASP A 119 -1.58 -1.56 -9.04
CA ASP A 119 -2.65 -1.35 -8.05
C ASP A 119 -3.14 0.10 -7.98
N TRP A 120 -2.95 0.88 -9.04
CA TRP A 120 -3.50 2.23 -9.12
C TRP A 120 -5.01 2.20 -9.34
N GLN A 121 -5.73 2.92 -8.48
CA GLN A 121 -7.18 2.95 -8.43
C GLN A 121 -7.66 4.39 -8.26
N CYS A 122 -8.82 4.71 -8.82
CA CYS A 122 -9.55 5.94 -8.56
C CYS A 122 -10.56 5.73 -7.44
N HIS A 123 -10.63 6.70 -6.55
CA HIS A 123 -11.54 6.76 -5.41
C HIS A 123 -12.19 8.14 -5.29
N ASN A 124 -13.34 8.28 -4.64
CA ASN A 124 -14.02 9.58 -4.45
C ASN A 124 -13.54 10.43 -3.27
#